data_AF-A0A1G7QBH6-F1
#
_entry.id   AF-A0A1G7QBH6-F1
#
_cell.length_a   1.000
_cell.length_b   1.000
_cell.length_c   1.000
_cell.angle_alpha   90.00
_cell.angle_beta   90.00
_cell.angle_gamma   90.00
#
_symmetry.space_group_name_H-M   'P 1'
#
loop_
_entity.id
_entity.type
_entity.pdbx_description
1 polymer ?
#
loop_
_entity_poly.entity_id
_entity_poly.type
_entity_poly.pdbx_seq_one_letter_code
_entity_poly.pdbx_strand_id
1 'polypeptide(L)'
;MSSCTMFLGANDVCVSPQAILGFHGPSNHGAKLAPDKFDKWSRVIASHYPEAIRNWYMTNARFKIYSATRLSGAELIRLGVRPCP
;
A
#
# COMPACT_ATOMS: atom_id res chain seq x y z
N MET A 1 6.93 -10.26 0.15
CA MET A 1 5.90 -9.32 -0.36
C MET A 1 6.63 -8.04 -0.77
N SER A 2 6.21 -7.38 -1.85
CA SER A 2 7.05 -6.43 -2.59
C SER A 2 6.34 -5.09 -2.84
N SER A 3 7.00 -4.17 -3.54
CA SER A 3 6.54 -2.80 -3.86
C SER A 3 5.38 -2.70 -4.86
N CYS A 4 4.74 -3.81 -5.25
CA CYS A 4 3.76 -3.82 -6.34
C CYS A 4 2.57 -2.89 -6.13
N THR A 5 2.10 -2.71 -4.88
CA THR A 5 0.97 -1.80 -4.59
C THR A 5 1.31 -0.35 -4.88
N MET A 6 2.60 0.04 -4.90
CA MET A 6 3.02 1.40 -5.23
C MET A 6 2.69 1.79 -6.68
N PHE A 7 2.42 0.82 -7.56
CA PHE A 7 1.91 1.11 -8.91
C PHE A 7 0.52 1.72 -8.91
N LEU A 8 -0.23 1.67 -7.81
CA LEU A 8 -1.51 2.40 -7.68
C LEU A 8 -1.37 3.93 -7.84
N GLY A 9 -0.14 4.46 -7.73
CA GLY A 9 0.17 5.87 -7.99
C GLY A 9 0.55 6.18 -9.42
N ALA A 10 0.62 5.19 -10.32
CA ALA A 10 0.83 5.44 -11.72
C ALA A 10 -0.49 5.93 -12.37
N ASN A 11 -0.38 6.87 -13.31
CA ASN A 11 -1.55 7.57 -13.86
C ASN A 11 -2.48 6.68 -14.71
N ASP A 12 -1.97 5.60 -15.29
CA ASP A 12 -2.75 4.70 -16.14
C ASP A 12 -2.84 3.29 -15.53
N VAL A 13 -3.41 3.21 -14.34
CA VAL A 13 -3.72 1.93 -13.70
C VAL A 13 -5.19 1.85 -13.34
N CYS A 14 -5.69 0.63 -13.36
CA CYS A 14 -7.02 0.27 -12.90
C CYS A 14 -6.90 -0.98 -12.03
N VAL A 15 -7.95 -1.28 -11.27
CA VAL A 15 -8.00 -2.49 -10.45
C VAL A 15 -9.24 -3.30 -10.81
N SER A 16 -9.07 -4.61 -11.00
CA SER A 16 -10.19 -5.55 -11.10
C SER A 16 -10.84 -5.72 -9.72
N PRO A 17 -12.17 -5.72 -9.58
CA PRO A 17 -12.84 -5.85 -8.29
C PRO A 17 -12.53 -7.17 -7.57
N GLN A 18 -12.09 -8.21 -8.29
CA GLN A 18 -11.71 -9.53 -7.73
C GLN A 18 -10.23 -9.60 -7.32
N ALA A 19 -9.42 -8.58 -7.64
CA ALA A 19 -8.01 -8.55 -7.27
C ALA A 19 -7.84 -8.49 -5.74
N ILE A 20 -6.73 -9.05 -5.23
CA ILE A 20 -6.34 -8.93 -3.82
C ILE A 20 -4.95 -8.34 -3.75
N LEU A 21 -4.82 -7.17 -3.11
CA LEU A 21 -3.55 -6.46 -2.97
C LEU A 21 -3.11 -6.48 -1.51
N GLY A 22 -1.86 -6.89 -1.28
CA GLY A 22 -1.26 -6.94 0.05
C GLY A 22 -0.40 -5.72 0.33
N PHE A 23 -0.65 -5.07 1.46
CA PHE A 23 0.07 -3.89 1.93
C PHE A 23 0.86 -4.21 3.20
N HIS A 24 2.10 -3.74 3.28
CA HIS A 24 2.97 -3.94 4.43
C HIS A 24 3.91 -2.76 4.66
N GLY A 25 4.52 -2.72 5.84
CA GLY A 25 5.52 -1.72 6.21
C GLY A 25 6.87 -1.93 5.53
N PRO A 26 7.70 -0.88 5.44
CA PRO A 26 9.05 -1.02 4.92
C PRO A 26 9.90 -1.91 5.85
N SER A 27 10.64 -2.83 5.25
CA SER A 27 11.58 -3.71 5.94
C SER A 27 12.84 -3.88 5.10
N ASN A 28 13.95 -4.26 5.75
CA ASN A 28 15.18 -4.64 5.06
C ASN A 28 15.31 -6.16 5.10
N HIS A 29 14.98 -6.84 3.99
CA HIS A 29 14.97 -8.31 3.92
C HIS A 29 14.13 -8.95 5.05
N GLY A 30 12.99 -8.34 5.39
CA GLY A 30 12.11 -8.78 6.48
C GLY A 30 12.50 -8.29 7.88
N ALA A 31 13.69 -7.70 8.04
CA ALA A 31 14.09 -7.08 9.30
C ALA A 31 13.42 -5.70 9.49
N LYS A 32 13.04 -5.41 10.74
CA LYS A 32 12.54 -4.08 11.13
C LYS A 32 13.62 -3.03 10.89
N LEU A 33 13.19 -1.87 10.41
CA LEU A 33 14.06 -0.71 10.26
C LEU A 33 14.19 0.07 11.57
N ALA A 34 15.26 0.85 11.72
CA ALA A 34 15.34 1.87 12.74
C ALA A 34 14.17 2.87 12.62
N PRO A 35 13.68 3.47 13.73
CA PRO A 35 12.46 4.28 13.71
C PRO A 35 12.47 5.44 12.69
N ASP A 36 13.60 6.11 12.53
CA ASP A 36 13.79 7.21 11.56
C ASP A 36 13.66 6.72 10.11
N LYS A 37 14.28 5.57 9.80
CA LYS A 37 14.20 4.93 8.48
C LYS A 37 12.81 4.39 8.23
N PHE A 38 12.19 3.77 9.23
CA PHE A 38 10.84 3.25 9.15
C PHE A 38 9.85 4.35 8.78
N ASP A 39 9.90 5.50 9.48
CA ASP A 39 8.97 6.59 9.20
C ASP A 39 9.25 7.24 7.84
N LYS A 40 10.54 7.47 7.50
CA LYS A 40 10.95 8.00 6.19
C LYS A 40 10.40 7.13 5.05
N TRP A 41 10.68 5.83 5.08
CA TRP A 41 10.26 4.93 4.00
C TRP A 41 8.76 4.69 3.99
N SER A 42 8.10 4.73 5.14
CA SER A 42 6.63 4.68 5.20
C SER A 42 6.01 5.86 4.45
N ARG A 43 6.54 7.07 4.63
CA ARG A 43 6.07 8.27 3.90
C ARG A 43 6.35 8.16 2.39
N VAL A 44 7.51 7.63 2.00
CA VAL A 44 7.84 7.39 0.58
C VAL A 44 6.81 6.44 -0.04
N ILE A 45 6.57 5.27 0.57
CA ILE A 45 5.58 4.30 0.07
C ILE A 45 4.19 4.95 -0.02
N ALA A 46 3.76 5.64 1.04
CA ALA A 46 2.44 6.27 1.11
C ALA A 46 2.23 7.39 0.07
N SER A 47 3.32 8.03 -0.39
CA SER A 47 3.25 9.07 -1.43
C SER A 47 2.78 8.54 -2.79
N HIS A 48 2.93 7.24 -3.04
CA HIS A 48 2.42 6.57 -4.24
C HIS A 48 0.93 6.22 -4.16
N TYR A 49 0.25 6.49 -3.05
CA TYR A 49 -1.15 6.13 -2.90
C TYR A 49 -2.07 7.34 -3.07
N PRO A 50 -3.28 7.13 -3.63
CA PRO A 50 -4.39 8.08 -3.50
C PRO A 50 -4.64 8.40 -2.01
N GLU A 51 -5.17 9.59 -1.75
CA GLU A 51 -5.26 10.15 -0.39
C GLU A 51 -5.89 9.19 0.64
N ALA A 52 -7.01 8.56 0.31
CA ALA A 52 -7.69 7.63 1.22
C ALA A 52 -6.81 6.41 1.58
N ILE A 53 -6.13 5.83 0.58
CA ILE A 53 -5.24 4.68 0.77
C ILE A 53 -3.97 5.11 1.50
N ARG A 54 -3.44 6.31 1.22
CA ARG A 54 -2.29 6.91 1.93
C ARG A 54 -2.56 7.02 3.42
N ASN A 55 -3.69 7.61 3.80
CA ASN A 55 -4.07 7.81 5.20
C ASN A 55 -4.31 6.47 5.91
N TRP A 56 -5.00 5.54 5.25
CA TRP A 56 -5.19 4.19 5.76
C TRP A 56 -3.86 3.43 5.93
N TYR A 57 -2.95 3.50 4.96
CA TYR A 57 -1.65 2.85 5.01
C TYR A 57 -0.82 3.35 6.21
N MET A 58 -0.80 4.67 6.40
CA MET A 58 -0.01 5.31 7.45
C MET A 58 -0.50 4.97 8.87
N THR A 59 -1.76 4.58 9.01
CA THR A 59 -2.38 4.22 10.29
C THR A 59 -2.47 2.71 10.52
N ASN A 60 -2.45 1.89 9.46
CA ASN A 60 -2.70 0.46 9.54
C ASN A 60 -1.57 -0.39 8.95
N ALA A 61 -1.45 -0.41 7.62
CA ALA A 61 -0.61 -1.38 6.93
C ALA A 61 0.89 -1.16 7.15
N ARG A 62 1.34 0.08 7.42
CA ARG A 62 2.76 0.36 7.64
C ARG A 62 3.36 -0.39 8.83
N PHE A 63 2.54 -0.84 9.79
CA PHE A 63 3.01 -1.57 10.97
C PHE A 63 3.07 -3.09 10.76
N LYS A 64 2.60 -3.59 9.61
CA LYS A 64 2.69 -5.01 9.26
C LYS A 64 4.08 -5.29 8.67
N ILE A 65 4.99 -5.82 9.48
CA ILE A 65 6.37 -6.10 9.03
C ILE A 65 6.54 -7.54 8.55
N TYR A 66 5.94 -8.49 9.28
CA TYR A 66 6.06 -9.93 9.02
C TYR A 66 4.83 -10.53 8.32
N SER A 67 3.86 -9.68 8.01
CA SER A 67 2.62 -10.05 7.35
C SER A 67 2.14 -8.87 6.51
N ALA A 68 0.94 -8.99 5.95
CA ALA A 68 0.33 -7.91 5.19
C ALA A 68 -1.15 -7.80 5.49
N THR A 69 -1.65 -6.57 5.43
CA THR A 69 -3.08 -6.33 5.36
C THR A 69 -3.51 -6.41 3.90
N ARG A 70 -4.58 -7.15 3.63
CA ARG A 70 -5.11 -7.31 2.28
C ARG A 70 -6.32 -6.40 2.09
N LEU A 71 -6.39 -5.74 0.94
CA LEU A 71 -7.60 -5.09 0.45
C LEU A 71 -7.99 -5.75 -0.87
N SER A 72 -9.28 -5.99 -1.04
CA SER A 72 -9.85 -6.37 -2.32
C SER A 72 -9.87 -5.21 -3.30
N GLY A 73 -9.95 -5.52 -4.59
CA GLY A 73 -10.13 -4.51 -5.63
C GLY A 73 -11.40 -3.71 -5.42
N ALA A 74 -12.49 -4.34 -4.99
CA ALA A 74 -13.73 -3.65 -4.64
C ALA A 74 -13.54 -2.61 -3.52
N GLU A 75 -12.78 -2.93 -2.48
CA GLU A 75 -12.44 -1.97 -1.42
C GLU A 75 -11.56 -0.83 -1.95
N LEU A 76 -10.57 -1.14 -2.79
CA LEU A 76 -9.71 -0.12 -3.41
C LEU A 76 -10.50 0.83 -4.31
N ILE A 77 -11.46 0.30 -5.07
CA ILE A 77 -12.37 1.11 -5.89
C ILE A 77 -13.22 2.03 -5.02
N ARG A 78 -13.76 1.52 -3.90
CA ARG A 78 -14.46 2.37 -2.91
C ARG A 78 -13.57 3.46 -2.30
N LEU A 79 -12.26 3.23 -2.24
CA LEU A 79 -11.27 4.19 -1.76
C LEU A 79 -10.72 5.11 -2.87
N GLY A 80 -11.31 5.08 -4.08
CA GLY A 80 -11.03 6.04 -5.15
C GLY A 80 -10.07 5.55 -6.24
N VAL A 81 -9.73 4.26 -6.28
CA VAL A 81 -8.98 3.68 -7.41
C VAL A 81 -9.92 3.40 -8.58
N ARG A 82 -9.47 3.69 -9.80
CA ARG A 82 -10.24 3.43 -11.03
C ARG A 82 -10.51 1.92 -11.22
N PRO A 83 -11.75 1.49 -11.51
CA PRO A 83 -12.04 0.10 -11.89
C PRO A 83 -11.53 -0.22 -13.30
N CYS A 84 -11.11 -1.47 -13.54
CA CYS A 84 -10.83 -1.94 -14.90
C CYS A 84 -12.14 -2.18 -15.68
N PRO A 85 -12.12 -2.08 -17.03
CA PRO A 85 -13.27 -2.40 -17.88
C PRO A 85 -13.76 -3.84 -17.73
#